data_AF-A0A8X6KVG2-F1
#
_entry.id   AF-A0A8X6KVG2-F1
#
_cell.length_a   1.000
_cell.length_b   1.000
_cell.length_c   1.000
_cell.angle_alpha   90.00
_cell.angle_beta   90.00
_cell.angle_gamma   90.00
#
_symmetry.space_group_name_H-M   'P 1'
#
loop_
_entity.id
_entity.type
_entity.pdbx_description
1 polymer ?
#
loop_
_entity_poly.entity_id
_entity_poly.type
_entity_poly.pdbx_seq_one_letter_code
_entity_poly.pdbx_strand_id
1 'polypeptide(L)' 'MEPYSTKQGVKIIELFYFCQRSLVTTQRKYRQYFNSRSAPTAFVIRSLVGRFEELGSVADETGRDVHRNIRTEDNVETVR' A
#
# COMPACT_ATOMS: atom_id res chain seq x y z
N MET A 1 -7.34 2.05 6.39
CA MET A 1 -7.17 2.05 4.93
C MET A 1 -7.20 0.58 4.53
N GLU A 2 -8.26 0.13 3.86
CA GLU A 2 -8.36 -1.26 3.39
C GLU A 2 -7.09 -1.60 2.60
N PRO A 3 -6.34 -2.64 2.97
CA PRO A 3 -5.09 -2.95 2.29
C PRO A 3 -5.42 -3.48 0.89
N TYR A 4 -5.09 -2.70 -0.13
CA TYR A 4 -4.99 -3.24 -1.48
C TYR A 4 -3.92 -4.33 -1.45
N SER A 5 -4.25 -5.52 -1.93
CA SER A 5 -3.25 -6.58 -2.06
C SER A 5 -2.08 -6.10 -2.93
N THR A 6 -0.88 -6.66 -2.73
CA THR A 6 0.28 -6.38 -3.60
C THR A 6 -0.08 -6.42 -5.09
N LYS A 7 -0.90 -7.39 -5.53
CA LYS A 7 -1.37 -7.48 -6.94
C LYS A 7 -2.17 -6.26 -7.38
N GLN A 8 -3.07 -5.77 -6.54
CA GLN A 8 -3.84 -4.56 -6.82
C GLN A 8 -2.93 -3.32 -6.80
N GLY A 9 -2.01 -3.22 -5.84
CA GLY A 9 -1.03 -2.13 -5.76
C GLY A 9 -0.18 -2.03 -7.03
N VAL A 10 0.39 -3.15 -7.47
CA VAL A 10 1.17 -3.22 -8.73
C VAL A 10 0.32 -2.74 -9.90
N LYS A 11 -0.92 -3.21 -9.98
CA LYS A 11 -1.80 -2.82 -11.09
C LYS A 11 -2.18 -1.34 -11.06
N ILE A 12 -2.35 -0.75 -9.87
CA ILE A 12 -2.61 0.69 -9.71
C ILE A 12 -1.44 1.50 -10.26
N ILE A 13 -0.21 1.13 -9.92
CA ILE A 13 1.01 1.84 -10.35
C ILE A 13 1.19 1.70 -11.87
N GLU A 14 1.03 0.50 -12.42
CA GLU A 14 1.08 0.26 -13.86
C GLU A 14 0.06 1.14 -14.61
N LEU A 15 -1.20 1.14 -14.15
CA LEU A 15 -2.26 1.96 -14.75
C LEU A 15 -2.00 3.46 -14.57
N PHE A 16 -1.38 3.88 -13.47
CA PHE A 16 -1.03 5.28 -13.25
C PHE A 16 -0.02 5.79 -14.28
N TYR A 17 1.06 5.05 -14.51
CA TYR A 17 2.05 5.44 -15.52
C TYR A 17 1.53 5.26 -16.95
N PHE A 18 0.80 4.17 -17.23
CA PHE A 18 0.16 3.95 -18.54
C PHE A 18 -0.80 5.09 -18.92
N CYS A 19 -1.55 5.62 -17.94
CA CYS A 19 -2.50 6.72 -18.14
C CYS A 19 -1.85 8.12 -18.01
N GLN A 20 -0.53 8.24 -18.21
CA GLN A 20 0.20 9.50 -18.12
C GLN A 20 -0.04 10.25 -16.79
N ARG A 21 -0.10 9.50 -15.69
CA ARG A 21 -0.31 10.02 -14.31
C ARG A 21 -1.69 10.65 -14.07
N SER A 22 -2.70 10.34 -14.91
CA SER A 22 -4.08 10.81 -14.72
C SER A 22 -4.87 9.95 -13.73
N LEU A 23 -5.17 10.50 -12.55
CA LEU A 23 -5.93 9.81 -11.49
C LEU A 23 -7.31 9.33 -11.95
N VAL A 24 -8.05 10.18 -12.67
CA VAL A 24 -9.42 9.86 -13.12
C VAL A 24 -9.39 8.69 -14.10
N THR A 25 -8.44 8.69 -15.04
CA THR A 25 -8.31 7.60 -16.02
C THR A 25 -7.83 6.32 -15.35
N THR A 26 -6.88 6.40 -14.41
CA THR A 26 -6.42 5.26 -13.61
C THR A 26 -7.57 4.63 -12.85
N GLN A 27 -8.42 5.42 -12.17
CA GLN A 27 -9.59 4.91 -11.47
C GLN A 27 -10.59 4.22 -12.41
N ARG A 28 -10.88 4.82 -13.57
CA ARG A 28 -11.77 4.22 -14.58
C ARG A 28 -11.23 2.89 -15.09
N LYS A 29 -9.94 2.84 -15.44
CA LYS A 29 -9.27 1.62 -15.91
C LYS A 29 -9.18 0.56 -14.83
N TYR A 30 -8.97 0.94 -13.56
CA TYR A 30 -8.99 0.01 -12.43
C TYR A 30 -10.34 -0.68 -12.30
N ARG A 31 -11.45 0.07 -12.34
CA ARG A 31 -12.80 -0.51 -12.28
C ARG A 31 -13.04 -1.49 -13.43
N GLN A 32 -12.63 -1.12 -14.65
CA GLN A 32 -12.74 -1.99 -15.82
C GLN A 32 -11.92 -3.27 -15.66
N TYR A 33 -10.67 -3.17 -15.19
CA TYR A 33 -9.77 -4.31 -15.07
C TYR A 33 -10.21 -5.30 -13.99
N PHE A 34 -10.58 -4.80 -12.81
CA PHE A 34 -11.01 -5.65 -11.69
C PHE A 34 -12.51 -5.94 -11.66
N ASN A 35 -13.27 -5.47 -12.66
CA ASN A 35 -14.74 -5.46 -12.67
C ASN A 35 -15.34 -4.98 -11.32
N SER A 36 -14.71 -3.95 -10.74
CA SER A 36 -15.04 -3.47 -9.40
C SER A 36 -15.90 -2.21 -9.46
N ARG A 37 -16.93 -2.14 -8.60
CA ARG A 37 -17.73 -0.93 -8.42
C ARG A 37 -16.94 0.19 -7.74
N SER A 38 -15.98 -0.18 -6.88
CA SER A 38 -15.11 0.73 -6.16
C SER A 38 -13.74 0.87 -6.85
N ALA A 39 -13.15 2.05 -6.72
CA ALA A 39 -11.79 2.33 -7.17
C ALA A 39 -10.98 2.93 -6.01
N PRO A 40 -9.64 2.82 -6.06
CA PRO A 40 -8.75 3.54 -5.18
C PRO A 40 -9.04 5.04 -5.18
N THR A 41 -9.05 5.64 -4.00
CA THR A 41 -9.15 7.09 -3.87
C THR A 41 -7.88 7.74 -4.41
N ALA A 42 -7.95 9.03 -4.75
CA ALA A 42 -6.79 9.78 -5.19
C ALA A 42 -5.64 9.73 -4.17
N PHE A 43 -5.98 9.78 -2.87
CA PHE A 43 -5.02 9.65 -1.78
C PHE A 43 -4.30 8.31 -1.81
N VAL A 44 -5.04 7.20 -1.95
CA VAL A 44 -4.45 5.84 -2.04
C VAL A 44 -3.47 5.75 -3.21
N ILE A 45 -3.89 6.23 -4.40
CA ILE A 45 -3.05 6.15 -5.60
C ILE A 45 -1.76 6.94 -5.38
N ARG A 46 -1.86 8.17 -4.88
CA ARG A 46 -0.68 9.01 -4.62
C ARG A 46 0.23 8.41 -3.56
N SER A 47 -0.34 7.85 -2.50
CA SER A 47 0.41 7.21 -1.42
C SER A 47 1.18 5.99 -1.93
N LEU A 48 0.54 5.11 -2.71
CA LEU A 48 1.18 3.95 -3.34
C LEU A 48 2.29 4.37 -4.32
N VAL A 49 2.00 5.34 -5.18
CA VAL A 49 2.99 5.82 -6.17
C VAL A 49 4.16 6.49 -5.47
N GLY A 50 3.93 7.35 -4.49
CA GLY A 50 5.01 8.00 -3.74
C GLY A 50 5.91 6.99 -3.04
N ARG A 51 5.31 5.99 -2.38
CA ARG A 51 6.08 4.91 -1.75
C ARG A 51 6.86 4.08 -2.77
N PHE A 52 6.28 3.81 -3.93
CA PHE A 52 6.97 3.11 -5.01
C PHE A 52 8.12 3.94 -5.59
N GLU A 53 7.94 5.24 -5.79
CA GLU A 53 9.00 6.14 -6.27
C GLU A 53 10.15 6.29 -5.26
N GLU A 54 9.85 6.24 -3.95
CA GLU A 54 10.84 6.33 -2.88
C GLU A 54 11.59 5.01 -2.64
N LEU A 55 10.88 3.89 -2.56
CA LEU A 55 11.43 2.60 -2.12
C LEU A 55 11.65 1.60 -3.26
N GLY A 56 11.08 1.84 -4.45
CA GLY A 56 11.10 0.90 -5.58
C GLY A 56 10.24 -0.35 -5.37
N SER A 57 9.38 -0.40 -4.35
CA SER A 57 8.61 -1.59 -3.98
C SER A 57 7.14 -1.30 -3.69
N VAL A 58 6.29 -2.29 -4.01
CA VAL A 58 4.84 -2.31 -3.77
C VAL A 58 4.46 -3.43 -2.79
N ALA A 59 5.45 -4.10 -2.21
CA ALA A 59 5.21 -5.22 -1.32
C ALA A 59 4.36 -4.78 -0.12
N ASP A 60 3.40 -5.64 0.23
CA ASP A 60 2.73 -5.57 1.51
C ASP A 60 3.82 -5.56 2.59
N GLU A 61 3.84 -4.50 3.40
CA GLU A 61 4.75 -4.37 4.52
C GLU A 61 4.26 -5.35 5.59
N THR A 62 4.47 -6.65 5.38
CA THR A 62 4.22 -7.72 6.36
C THR A 62 5.15 -7.62 7.58
N GLY A 63 5.90 -6.53 7.69
CA GLY A 63 6.88 -6.22 8.72
C GLY A 63 6.53 -4.99 9.55
N ARG A 64 5.25 -4.65 9.77
CA ARG A 64 4.92 -4.27 11.15
C ARG A 64 4.83 -5.59 11.91
N ASP A 65 5.99 -6.11 12.27
CA ASP A 65 6.10 -6.76 13.56
C ASP A 65 5.50 -5.76 14.53
N VAL A 66 4.24 -6.00 14.88
CA VAL A 66 3.73 -5.59 16.16
C VAL A 66 4.73 -6.24 17.10
N HIS A 67 5.72 -5.48 17.55
CA HIS A 67 6.45 -5.80 18.75
C HIS A 67 5.38 -5.86 19.84
N ARG A 68 4.65 -6.98 19.91
CA ARG A 68 4.17 -7.50 21.18
C ARG A 68 5.45 -7.52 21.99
N ASN A 69 5.49 -6.71 23.04
CA ASN A 69 6.52 -6.78 24.06
C ASN A 69 6.74 -8.26 24.38
N ILE A 70 7.70 -8.88 23.70
CA ILE A 70 8.28 -10.13 24.13
C ILE A 70 8.99 -9.67 25.38
N ARG A 71 8.49 -10.09 26.54
CA ARG A 71 9.20 -9.93 27.80
C ARG A 71 10.47 -10.77 27.68
N THR A 72 11.52 -10.20 27.11
CA THR A 72 12.88 -10.65 27.35
C THR A 72 13.20 -10.40 28.81
N GLU A 73 13.98 -11.29 29.42
CA GLU A 73 14.40 -11.20 30.82
C GLU A 73 15.08 -9.85 31.12
N ASP A 74 15.69 -9.22 30.12
CA ASP A 74 16.30 -7.88 30.19
C ASP A 74 15.35 -6.75 30.61
N ASN A 75 14.03 -6.89 30.39
CA ASN A 75 13.06 -5.83 30.72
C ASN A 75 12.55 -5.89 32.17
N VAL A 76 12.95 -6.90 32.97
CA VAL A 76 12.47 -7.07 34.35
C VAL A 76 13.23 -6.19 35.35
N GLU A 77 14.43 -5.70 35.02
CA GLU A 77 15.24 -4.91 35.95
C GLU A 77 14.88 -3.42 36.02
N THR A 78 14.14 -2.88 35.04
CA THR A 78 13.81 -1.43 35.00
C THR A 78 12.45 -1.09 35.64
N VAL A 79 11.78 -2.06 36.26
CA VAL A 79 10.57 -1.80 37.08
C VAL A 79 10.87 -2.24 38.52
N ARG A 80 11.63 -1.41 39.23
CA ARG A 80 11.69 -1.42 40.69
C ARG A 80 11.46 0.00 41.21
#